data_AF-A0A2V8E0I3-F1
#
_entry.id   AF-A0A2V8E0I3-F1
#
_cell.length_a   1.000
_cell.length_b   1.000
_cell.length_c   1.000
_cell.angle_alpha   90.00
_cell.angle_beta   90.00
_cell.angle_gamma   90.00
#
_symmetry.space_group_name_H-M   'P 1'
#
loop_
_entity.id
_entity.type
_entity.pdbx_description
1 polymer ?
#
loop_
_entity_poly.entity_id
_entity_poly.type
_entity_poly.pdbx_seq_one_letter_code
_entity_poly.pdbx_strand_id
1 'polypeptide(L)'
;MRRMALLGGALLALTSIPAETVAQTVHGIVVDQTGLPLPGATLQLFNGSTLITSVTTGADGSFEIENTLVGDAVTVSLDGFEPALVPLGEAGRIVLQIAHATETTSGKHGV
;
A
#
# COMPACT_ATOMS: atom_id res chain seq x y z
N MET A 1 45.28 -49.88 -9.25
CA MET A 1 44.59 -49.83 -10.58
C MET A 1 43.08 -49.91 -10.27
N ARG A 2 42.17 -48.99 -10.59
CA ARG A 2 42.07 -47.86 -11.53
C ARG A 2 41.20 -46.76 -10.89
N ARG A 3 41.43 -45.51 -11.29
CA ARG A 3 40.78 -44.28 -10.79
C ARG A 3 39.46 -44.00 -11.56
N MET A 4 38.57 -43.25 -10.90
CA MET A 4 37.56 -42.30 -11.44
C MET A 4 36.18 -42.78 -11.91
N ALA A 5 35.14 -42.18 -11.32
CA ALA A 5 33.96 -41.52 -11.92
C ALA A 5 33.11 -40.96 -10.75
N LEU A 6 32.39 -39.84 -10.77
CA LEU A 6 32.23 -38.66 -11.60
C LEU A 6 31.29 -37.75 -10.76
N LEU A 7 31.53 -36.45 -10.67
CA LEU A 7 30.59 -35.48 -10.09
C LEU A 7 29.25 -35.54 -10.85
N GLY A 8 28.13 -35.73 -10.15
CA GLY A 8 26.78 -35.61 -10.71
C GLY A 8 25.96 -34.64 -9.86
N GLY A 9 25.84 -33.39 -10.33
CA GLY A 9 25.19 -32.30 -9.63
C GLY A 9 23.71 -32.56 -9.36
N ALA A 10 23.30 -32.34 -8.11
CA ALA A 10 21.90 -32.24 -7.74
C ALA A 10 21.32 -30.98 -8.40
N LEU A 11 20.59 -31.17 -9.49
CA LEU A 11 19.84 -30.13 -10.18
C LEU A 11 18.68 -29.69 -9.26
N LEU A 12 18.91 -28.60 -8.53
CA LEU A 12 17.87 -27.90 -7.77
C LEU A 12 16.89 -27.31 -8.79
N ALA A 13 15.79 -28.01 -9.06
CA ALA A 13 14.72 -27.45 -9.87
C ALA A 13 14.06 -26.33 -9.07
N LEU A 14 14.40 -25.07 -9.37
CA LEU A 14 13.60 -23.93 -8.96
C LEU A 14 12.28 -24.00 -9.75
N THR A 15 11.30 -24.70 -9.21
CA THR A 15 9.93 -24.61 -9.72
C THR A 15 9.41 -23.22 -9.39
N SER A 16 9.46 -22.31 -10.35
CA SER A 16 8.73 -21.05 -10.28
C SER A 16 7.27 -21.38 -10.01
N ILE A 17 6.78 -21.03 -8.82
CA ILE A 17 5.36 -21.11 -8.49
C ILE A 17 4.67 -20.08 -9.38
N PRO A 18 3.69 -20.46 -10.22
CA PRO A 18 2.88 -19.45 -10.90
C PRO A 18 2.12 -18.68 -9.82
N ALA A 19 2.39 -17.38 -9.72
CA ALA A 19 1.58 -16.50 -8.88
C ALA A 19 0.20 -16.37 -9.55
N GLU A 20 -0.72 -17.26 -9.19
CA GLU A 20 -2.11 -17.12 -9.59
C GLU A 20 -2.66 -15.84 -8.95
N THR A 21 -2.97 -14.86 -9.78
CA THR A 21 -3.55 -13.58 -9.38
C THR A 21 -4.99 -13.81 -8.93
N VAL A 22 -5.17 -14.23 -7.68
CA VAL A 22 -6.50 -14.33 -7.07
C VAL A 22 -6.98 -12.92 -6.76
N ALA A 23 -8.14 -12.56 -7.32
CA ALA A 23 -8.85 -11.34 -6.96
C ALA A 23 -9.36 -11.45 -5.51
N GLN A 24 -9.01 -10.49 -4.68
CA GLN A 24 -9.33 -10.47 -3.25
C GLN A 24 -10.18 -9.25 -2.92
N THR A 25 -11.01 -9.36 -1.88
CA THR A 25 -11.66 -8.20 -1.26
C THR A 25 -10.86 -7.83 -0.02
N VAL A 26 -10.50 -6.55 0.08
CA VAL A 26 -9.77 -6.01 1.23
C VAL A 26 -10.68 -5.07 1.99
N HIS A 27 -10.81 -5.33 3.29
CA HIS A 27 -11.50 -4.46 4.23
C HIS A 27 -10.47 -3.85 5.17
N GLY A 28 -10.71 -2.61 5.59
CA GLY A 28 -9.84 -1.96 6.55
C GLY A 28 -10.49 -0.73 7.16
N ILE A 29 -9.69 -0.06 7.98
CA ILE A 29 -10.05 1.20 8.62
C ILE A 29 -8.92 2.21 8.45
N VAL A 30 -9.28 3.45 8.16
CA VAL A 30 -8.35 4.58 8.18
C VAL A 30 -8.56 5.34 9.49
N VAL A 31 -7.46 5.58 10.20
CA VAL A 31 -7.43 6.31 11.46
C VAL A 31 -6.33 7.38 11.45
N ASP A 32 -6.42 8.36 12.35
CA ASP A 32 -5.30 9.26 12.62
C ASP A 32 -4.29 8.66 13.61
N GLN A 33 -3.20 9.37 13.89
CA GLN A 33 -2.15 8.95 14.81
C GLN A 33 -2.60 8.74 16.27
N THR A 34 -3.72 9.35 16.68
CA THR A 34 -4.37 9.12 17.98
C THR A 34 -5.29 7.90 17.97
N GLY A 35 -5.58 7.36 16.79
CA GLY A 35 -6.41 6.18 16.58
C GLY A 35 -7.89 6.48 16.36
N LEU A 36 -8.30 7.75 16.16
CA LEU A 36 -9.68 8.06 15.81
C LEU A 36 -9.94 7.76 14.32
N PRO A 37 -11.14 7.26 13.98
CA PRO A 37 -11.49 6.97 12.59
C PRO A 37 -11.54 8.24 11.75
N LEU A 38 -11.11 8.12 10.49
CA LEU A 38 -11.08 9.21 9.52
C LEU A 38 -12.12 9.00 8.41
N PRO A 39 -13.32 9.59 8.52
CA PRO A 39 -14.31 9.56 7.47
C PRO A 39 -13.95 10.49 6.31
N GLY A 40 -14.35 10.13 5.09
CA GLY A 40 -14.10 10.94 3.90
C GLY A 40 -12.67 10.87 3.34
N ALA A 41 -11.80 10.01 3.90
CA ALA A 41 -10.49 9.75 3.35
C ALA A 41 -10.63 9.05 2.00
N THR A 42 -9.87 9.51 1.00
CA THR A 42 -9.88 8.94 -0.35
C THR A 42 -8.77 7.90 -0.47
N LEU A 43 -9.13 6.68 -0.83
CA LEU A 43 -8.21 5.58 -1.11
C LEU A 43 -8.19 5.31 -2.60
N GLN A 44 -7.00 5.34 -3.20
CA GLN A 44 -6.77 5.06 -4.61
C GLN A 44 -5.95 3.78 -4.73
N LEU A 45 -6.52 2.74 -5.35
CA LEU A 45 -5.86 1.47 -5.61
C LEU A 45 -5.05 1.55 -6.90
N PHE A 46 -3.78 1.18 -6.83
CA PHE A 46 -2.86 1.15 -7.95
C PHE A 46 -2.31 -0.26 -8.19
N ASN A 47 -2.30 -0.66 -9.46
CA ASN A 47 -1.47 -1.76 -9.95
C ASN A 47 -0.27 -1.16 -10.68
N GLY A 48 0.89 -1.16 -10.03
CA GLY A 48 2.05 -0.40 -10.51
C GLY A 48 1.74 1.10 -10.60
N SER A 49 1.73 1.66 -11.82
CA SER A 49 1.41 3.07 -12.08
C SER A 49 -0.04 3.31 -12.50
N THR A 50 -0.84 2.25 -12.69
CA THR A 50 -2.21 2.36 -13.18
C THR A 50 -3.19 2.46 -12.02
N LEU A 51 -3.96 3.54 -11.99
CA LEU A 51 -5.10 3.67 -11.07
C LEU A 51 -6.21 2.69 -11.49
N ILE A 52 -6.57 1.78 -10.59
CA ILE A 52 -7.60 0.76 -10.82
C ILE A 52 -8.96 1.24 -10.34
N THR A 53 -9.01 1.75 -9.11
CA THR A 53 -10.25 2.27 -8.51
C THR A 53 -9.95 3.29 -7.43
N SER A 54 -10.98 4.06 -7.06
CA SER A 54 -10.95 4.99 -5.93
C SER A 54 -12.17 4.74 -5.06
N VAL A 55 -11.97 4.63 -3.75
CA VAL A 55 -13.02 4.50 -2.75
C VAL A 55 -12.86 5.58 -1.68
N THR A 56 -13.93 5.86 -0.95
CA THR A 56 -13.93 6.84 0.14
C THR A 56 -14.34 6.15 1.42
N THR A 57 -13.68 6.46 2.54
CA THR A 57 -14.03 5.87 3.84
C THR A 57 -15.42 6.32 4.32
N GLY A 58 -16.12 5.39 4.98
CA GLY A 58 -17.40 5.63 5.64
C GLY A 58 -17.29 6.52 6.88
N ALA A 59 -18.44 6.81 7.50
CA ALA A 59 -18.52 7.67 8.71
C ALA A 59 -17.72 7.14 9.91
N ASP A 60 -17.48 5.84 9.94
CA ASP A 60 -16.69 5.09 10.91
C ASP A 60 -15.24 4.86 10.46
N GLY A 61 -14.81 5.49 9.36
CA GLY A 61 -13.46 5.34 8.81
C GLY A 61 -13.20 4.02 8.07
N SER A 62 -14.21 3.16 7.97
CA SER A 62 -14.10 1.86 7.29
C SER A 62 -14.07 2.01 5.77
N PHE A 63 -13.45 1.04 5.09
CA PHE A 63 -13.48 0.94 3.63
C PHE A 63 -13.49 -0.51 3.17
N GLU A 64 -13.92 -0.70 1.93
CA GLU A 64 -13.90 -1.98 1.22
C GLU A 64 -13.39 -1.73 -0.21
N ILE A 65 -12.44 -2.55 -0.66
CA ILE A 65 -11.94 -2.53 -2.04
C ILE A 65 -12.04 -3.96 -2.58
N GLU A 66 -12.85 -4.12 -3.61
CA GLU A 66 -13.03 -5.39 -4.31
C GLU A 66 -12.02 -5.55 -5.45
N ASN A 67 -11.90 -6.80 -5.93
CA ASN A 67 -11.12 -7.14 -7.12
C ASN A 67 -9.65 -6.69 -7.08
N THR A 68 -9.04 -6.83 -5.90
CA THR A 68 -7.65 -6.45 -5.64
C THR A 68 -6.69 -7.61 -5.92
N LEU A 69 -5.46 -7.31 -6.31
CA LEU A 69 -4.43 -8.29 -6.62
C LEU A 69 -3.24 -8.19 -5.65
N VAL A 70 -2.56 -9.31 -5.46
CA VAL A 70 -1.28 -9.32 -4.75
C VAL A 70 -0.28 -8.44 -5.50
N GLY A 71 0.32 -7.48 -4.79
CA GLY A 71 1.25 -6.51 -5.37
C GLY A 71 0.63 -5.14 -5.66
N ASP A 72 -0.69 -4.99 -5.53
CA ASP A 72 -1.31 -3.67 -5.56
C ASP A 72 -0.88 -2.82 -4.36
N ALA A 73 -0.97 -1.51 -4.52
CA ALA A 73 -0.74 -0.53 -3.47
C ALA A 73 -1.92 0.43 -3.40
N VAL A 74 -2.17 0.97 -2.21
CA VAL A 74 -3.22 1.96 -1.99
C VAL A 74 -2.58 3.26 -1.56
N THR A 75 -2.92 4.36 -2.23
CA THR A 75 -2.61 5.71 -1.75
C THR A 75 -3.83 6.26 -1.04
N VAL A 76 -3.67 6.64 0.22
CA VAL A 76 -4.73 7.23 1.04
C VAL A 76 -4.44 8.70 1.24
N SER A 77 -5.45 9.55 1.10
CA SER A 77 -5.32 11.00 1.23
C SER A 77 -6.56 11.61 1.86
N LEU A 78 -6.35 12.59 2.73
CA LEU A 78 -7.39 13.40 3.36
C LEU A 78 -6.83 14.81 3.60
N ASP A 79 -7.66 15.83 3.43
CA ASP A 79 -7.23 17.22 3.67
C ASP A 79 -6.74 17.41 5.12
N GLY A 80 -5.62 18.12 5.28
CA GLY A 80 -4.95 18.28 6.58
C GLY A 80 -4.09 17.10 7.03
N PHE A 81 -3.99 16.03 6.24
CA PHE A 81 -3.14 14.86 6.52
C PHE A 81 -2.07 14.66 5.45
N GLU A 82 -0.94 14.09 5.86
CA GLU A 82 0.07 13.55 4.96
C GLU A 82 -0.50 12.34 4.23
N PRO A 83 -0.45 12.30 2.88
CA PRO A 83 -0.87 11.13 2.14
C PRO A 83 0.02 9.93 2.44
N ALA A 84 -0.57 8.75 2.57
CA ALA A 84 0.14 7.51 2.86
C ALA A 84 0.04 6.55 1.68
N LEU A 85 1.17 5.99 1.25
CA LEU A 85 1.21 4.87 0.32
C LEU A 85 1.41 3.58 1.11
N VAL A 86 0.47 2.66 0.99
CA VAL A 86 0.43 1.41 1.77
C VAL A 86 0.31 0.23 0.81
N PRO A 87 1.17 -0.79 0.91
CA PRO A 87 0.98 -2.05 0.19
C PRO A 87 -0.37 -2.66 0.55
N LEU A 88 -1.09 -3.23 -0.42
CA LEU A 88 -2.43 -3.76 -0.17
C LEU A 88 -2.46 -4.83 0.95
N GLY A 89 -1.40 -5.62 1.10
CA GLY A 89 -1.28 -6.62 2.17
C GLY A 89 -1.24 -6.04 3.59
N GLU A 90 -0.97 -4.73 3.72
CA GLU A 90 -0.92 -3.99 4.99
C GLU A 90 -2.10 -3.02 5.15
N ALA A 91 -2.98 -2.94 4.15
CA ALA A 91 -4.09 -1.97 4.12
C ALA A 91 -5.20 -2.25 5.16
N GLY A 92 -5.14 -3.33 5.93
CA GLY A 92 -6.17 -3.64 6.95
C GLY A 92 -6.33 -2.56 8.03
N ARG A 93 -5.27 -1.79 8.31
CA ARG A 93 -5.34 -0.61 9.19
C ARG A 93 -4.34 0.45 8.74
N ILE A 94 -4.84 1.59 8.28
CA ILE A 94 -4.02 2.67 7.74
C ILE A 94 -4.03 3.84 8.71
N VAL A 95 -2.85 4.35 9.04
CA VAL A 95 -2.70 5.50 9.93
C VAL A 95 -2.23 6.69 9.11
N LEU A 96 -3.05 7.74 9.02
CA LEU A 96 -2.63 9.02 8.44
C LEU A 96 -2.02 9.91 9.53
N GLN A 97 -0.97 10.62 9.15
CA GLN A 97 -0.32 11.61 10.01
C GLN A 97 -0.85 12.99 9.66
N ILE A 98 -1.01 13.88 10.64
CA ILE A 98 -1.38 15.27 10.35
C ILE A 98 -0.24 15.94 9.57
N ALA A 99 -0.59 16.64 8.49
CA ALA A 99 0.35 17.45 7.75
C ALA A 99 0.83 18.60 8.64
N HIS A 100 2.10 18.59 9.03
CA HIS A 100 2.70 19.76 9.64
C HIS A 100 2.77 20.85 8.58
N ALA A 101 2.00 21.92 8.77
CA ALA A 101 2.19 23.15 8.01
C ALA A 101 3.62 23.63 8.27
N THR A 102 4.51 23.43 7.31
CA THR A 102 5.75 24.21 7.28
C THR A 102 5.29 25.59 6.85
N GLU A 103 4.97 26.45 7.81
CA GLU A 103 4.76 27.88 7.58
C GLU A 103 6.04 28.45 6.97
N THR A 104 6.17 28.36 5.64
CA THR A 104 7.13 29.16 4.90
C THR A 104 6.57 30.57 4.93
N THR A 105 6.78 31.26 6.06
CA THR A 105 6.70 32.71 6.13
C THR A 105 7.77 33.23 5.18
N SER A 106 7.38 33.41 3.91
CA SER A 106 8.13 34.17 2.93
C SER A 106 8.09 35.62 3.41
N GLY A 107 9.01 35.93 4.33
CA GLY A 107 9.21 37.25 4.88
C GLY A 107 9.53 38.21 3.75
N LYS A 108 8.54 38.97 3.32
CA LYS A 108 8.71 40.20 2.55
C LYS A 108 9.52 41.18 3.42
N HIS A 109 10.84 41.13 3.30
CA HIS A 109 11.72 42.19 3.78
C HIS A 109 12.56 42.68 2.60
N GLY A 110 12.25 43.89 2.17
CA GLY A 110 12.91 44.58 1.08
C GLY A 110 12.22 45.91 0.87
N VAL A 111 12.56 46.83 1.77
CA VAL A 111 12.29 48.26 1.68
C VAL A 111 12.89 48.86 0.41
#